data_AF-A9WQV4-F1
#
_entry.id   AF-A9WQV4-F1
#
_cell.length_a   1.000
_cell.length_b   1.000
_cell.length_c   1.000
_cell.angle_alpha   90.00
_cell.angle_beta   90.00
_cell.angle_gamma   90.00
#
_symmetry.space_group_name_H-M   'P 1'
#
loop_
_entity.id
_entity.type
_entity.pdbx_description
1 polymer ?
#
loop_
_entity_poly.entity_id
_entity_poly.type
_entity_poly.pdbx_seq_one_letter_code
_entity_poly.pdbx_strand_id
1 'polypeptide(L)'
;MSRPPSSTMRKPMNDQMLGANTAQLRELAKLFLNSSEQIQRAVTQLQPVVQGSRWFGGDAARFRSDWNGRMRPQLSGAGSFLSDSSKNLIKQADEQDKTSSANDGGPGGGVIPPPVDSGTDQTTSDRSAEAAEFDAECFQSRGGEVVE
;
A
#
# COMPACT_ATOMS: atom_id res chain seq x y z
N MET A 1 -37.46 48.24 12.37
CA MET A 1 -36.12 47.68 12.60
C MET A 1 -36.05 46.29 11.99
N SER A 2 -35.40 46.18 10.82
CA SER A 2 -35.28 44.99 9.99
C SER A 2 -34.30 43.96 10.57
N ARG A 3 -34.65 42.67 10.51
CA ARG A 3 -33.69 41.56 10.63
C ARG A 3 -33.83 40.68 9.38
N PRO A 4 -32.76 40.37 8.64
CA PRO A 4 -32.81 39.61 7.38
C PRO A 4 -32.97 38.08 7.60
N PRO A 5 -33.48 37.32 6.61
CA PRO A 5 -33.61 35.86 6.67
C PRO A 5 -32.35 35.08 6.20
N SER A 6 -32.27 33.86 6.72
CA SER A 6 -31.44 32.67 6.43
C SER A 6 -30.47 32.68 5.24
N SER A 7 -29.22 32.28 5.50
CA SER A 7 -28.38 31.58 4.51
C SER A 7 -27.48 30.58 5.21
N THR A 8 -27.98 29.37 5.44
CA THR A 8 -27.15 28.21 5.79
C THR A 8 -26.44 27.76 4.51
N MET A 9 -25.37 28.48 4.17
CA MET A 9 -24.42 28.09 3.12
C MET A 9 -23.72 26.81 3.57
N ARG A 10 -24.26 25.63 3.21
CA ARG A 10 -23.49 24.37 3.22
C ARG A 10 -22.40 24.51 2.16
N LYS A 11 -21.26 25.04 2.60
CA LYS A 11 -20.01 25.02 1.84
C LYS A 11 -19.59 23.55 1.71
N PRO A 12 -19.27 23.04 0.52
CA PRO A 12 -18.71 21.70 0.41
C PRO A 12 -17.36 21.69 1.12
N MET A 13 -17.33 21.11 2.33
CA MET A 13 -16.14 20.99 3.16
C MET A 13 -15.36 19.69 2.89
N ASN A 14 -15.49 19.10 1.69
CA ASN A 14 -14.95 17.77 1.42
C ASN A 14 -13.79 17.70 0.43
N ASP A 15 -13.33 18.84 -0.12
CA ASP A 15 -12.25 18.83 -1.12
C ASP A 15 -10.84 18.87 -0.50
N GLN A 16 -10.68 19.52 0.66
CA GLN A 16 -9.36 19.64 1.32
C GLN A 16 -8.91 18.38 2.10
N MET A 17 -9.84 17.48 2.46
CA MET A 17 -9.51 16.28 3.25
C MET A 17 -8.96 15.13 2.39
N LEU A 18 -9.44 14.95 1.16
CA LEU A 18 -9.09 13.79 0.34
C LEU A 18 -7.69 13.94 -0.29
N GLY A 19 -7.35 15.12 -0.83
CA GLY A 19 -6.02 15.38 -1.39
C GLY A 19 -4.88 15.37 -0.34
N ALA A 20 -5.18 15.70 0.92
CA ALA A 20 -4.19 15.61 2.00
C ALA A 20 -3.80 14.16 2.34
N ASN A 21 -4.75 13.22 2.27
CA ASN A 21 -4.49 11.80 2.53
C ASN A 21 -3.66 11.17 1.39
N THR A 22 -4.02 11.42 0.13
CA THR A 22 -3.28 10.86 -1.02
C THR A 22 -1.87 11.43 -1.13
N ALA A 23 -1.66 12.70 -0.77
CA ALA A 23 -0.32 13.29 -0.64
C ALA A 23 0.52 12.63 0.47
N GLN A 24 -0.08 12.38 1.65
CA GLN A 24 0.60 11.70 2.76
C GLN A 24 0.96 10.24 2.43
N LEU A 25 0.06 9.51 1.74
CA LEU A 25 0.33 8.14 1.26
C LEU A 25 1.50 8.11 0.28
N ARG A 26 1.57 9.07 -0.65
CA ARG A 26 2.69 9.19 -1.59
C ARG A 26 4.01 9.50 -0.89
N GLU A 27 3.99 10.31 0.16
CA GLU A 27 5.19 10.61 0.93
C GLU A 27 5.68 9.39 1.73
N LEU A 28 4.77 8.66 2.36
CA LEU A 28 5.09 7.39 3.03
C LEU A 28 5.64 6.36 2.03
N ALA A 29 5.05 6.28 0.84
CA ALA A 29 5.52 5.39 -0.21
C ALA A 29 6.96 5.71 -0.63
N LYS A 30 7.31 7.00 -0.80
CA LYS A 30 8.68 7.42 -1.09
C LYS A 30 9.64 7.03 0.04
N LEU A 31 9.24 7.23 1.30
CA LEU A 31 10.05 6.83 2.44
C LEU A 31 10.35 5.32 2.40
N PHE A 32 9.33 4.49 2.18
CA PHE A 32 9.49 3.04 2.09
C PHE A 32 10.38 2.63 0.93
N LEU A 33 10.22 3.27 -0.23
CA LEU A 33 11.10 3.03 -1.38
C LEU A 33 12.56 3.39 -1.05
N ASN A 34 12.80 4.57 -0.51
CA ASN A 34 14.13 5.02 -0.10
C ASN A 34 14.77 4.07 0.92
N SER A 35 14.01 3.60 1.91
CA SER A 35 14.48 2.61 2.88
C SER A 35 14.79 1.26 2.24
N SER A 36 13.94 0.79 1.31
CA SER A 36 14.18 -0.46 0.59
C SER A 36 15.49 -0.44 -0.20
N GLU A 37 15.75 0.65 -0.91
CA GLU A 37 16.98 0.81 -1.68
C GLU A 37 18.21 0.91 -0.78
N GLN A 38 18.11 1.60 0.37
CA GLN A 38 19.19 1.66 1.35
C GLN A 38 19.58 0.28 1.85
N ILE A 39 18.60 -0.57 2.17
CA ILE A 39 18.84 -1.95 2.61
C ILE A 39 19.52 -2.75 1.49
N GLN A 40 19.00 -2.68 0.26
CA GLN A 40 19.58 -3.41 -0.87
C GLN A 40 21.01 -2.96 -1.20
N ARG A 41 21.27 -1.65 -1.15
CA ARG A 41 22.63 -1.09 -1.29
C ARG A 41 23.55 -1.59 -0.19
N ALA A 42 23.11 -1.57 1.07
CA ALA A 42 23.90 -2.05 2.19
C ALA A 42 24.25 -3.54 2.03
N VAL A 43 23.30 -4.39 1.64
CA VAL A 43 23.56 -5.82 1.37
C VAL A 43 24.62 -6.00 0.27
N THR A 44 24.49 -5.24 -0.81
CA THR A 44 25.40 -5.30 -1.97
C THR A 44 26.81 -4.82 -1.61
N GLN A 45 26.93 -3.78 -0.79
CA GLN A 45 28.20 -3.24 -0.32
C GLN A 45 28.88 -4.13 0.73
N LEU A 46 28.11 -4.74 1.63
CA LEU A 46 28.63 -5.59 2.69
C LEU A 46 29.07 -6.97 2.19
N GLN A 47 28.42 -7.51 1.16
CA GLN A 47 28.78 -8.81 0.58
C GLN A 47 30.28 -8.94 0.24
N PRO A 48 30.91 -8.06 -0.57
CA PRO A 48 32.34 -8.16 -0.88
C PRO A 48 33.22 -7.94 0.34
N VAL A 49 32.79 -7.12 1.32
CA VAL A 49 33.53 -6.91 2.58
C VAL A 49 33.56 -8.19 3.41
N VAL A 50 32.42 -8.86 3.57
CA VAL A 50 32.32 -10.13 4.30
C VAL A 50 33.13 -11.23 3.63
N GLN A 51 33.14 -11.27 2.29
CA GLN A 51 33.87 -12.29 1.53
C GLN A 51 35.38 -12.00 1.45
N GLY A 52 35.76 -10.73 1.25
CA GLY A 52 37.15 -10.29 1.07
C GLY A 52 37.91 -10.00 2.36
N SER A 53 37.27 -10.11 3.53
CA SER A 53 37.94 -9.88 4.81
C SER A 53 39.06 -10.90 5.08
N ARG A 54 40.21 -10.42 5.57
CA ARG A 54 41.38 -11.23 5.97
C ARG A 54 41.21 -11.92 7.33
N TRP A 55 39.97 -12.06 7.80
CA TRP A 55 39.64 -12.82 9.00
C TRP A 55 39.46 -14.29 8.64
N PHE A 56 40.33 -15.13 9.19
CA PHE A 56 40.37 -16.59 8.95
C PHE A 56 40.12 -17.35 10.26
N GLY A 57 39.67 -18.61 10.14
CA GLY A 57 39.34 -19.47 11.27
C GLY A 57 37.90 -19.98 11.23
N GLY A 58 37.54 -20.84 12.19
CA GLY A 58 36.22 -21.48 12.28
C GLY A 58 35.07 -20.48 12.42
N ASP A 59 35.24 -19.46 13.25
CA ASP A 59 34.22 -18.41 13.45
C ASP A 59 34.01 -17.59 12.19
N ALA A 60 35.08 -17.32 11.45
CA ALA A 60 35.00 -16.58 10.20
C ALA A 60 34.25 -17.39 9.12
N ALA A 61 34.42 -18.72 9.10
CA ALA A 61 33.67 -19.59 8.21
C ALA A 61 32.18 -19.67 8.61
N ARG A 62 31.90 -19.80 9.92
CA ARG A 62 30.53 -19.81 10.45
C ARG A 62 29.80 -18.51 10.16
N PHE A 63 30.44 -17.36 10.42
CA PHE A 63 29.84 -16.06 10.11
C PHE A 63 29.54 -15.89 8.62
N ARG A 64 30.47 -16.28 7.73
CA ARG A 64 30.21 -16.24 6.27
C ARG A 64 29.05 -17.16 5.88
N SER A 65 28.94 -18.35 6.49
CA SER A 65 27.81 -19.25 6.29
C SER A 65 26.50 -18.60 6.73
N ASP A 66 26.45 -18.06 7.96
CA ASP A 66 25.26 -17.41 8.53
C ASP A 66 24.85 -16.16 7.73
N TRP A 67 25.83 -15.38 7.29
CA TRP A 67 25.62 -14.21 6.44
C TRP A 67 24.95 -14.58 5.13
N ASN A 68 25.48 -15.60 4.42
CA ASN A 68 24.93 -16.02 3.13
C ASN A 68 23.61 -16.78 3.25
N GLY A 69 23.47 -17.64 4.26
CA GLY A 69 22.30 -18.50 4.42
C GLY A 69 21.11 -17.85 5.13
N ARG A 70 21.36 -16.85 5.98
CA ARG A 70 20.31 -16.26 6.83
C ARG A 70 20.23 -14.75 6.72
N MET A 71 21.31 -14.03 7.00
CA MET A 71 21.25 -12.57 7.14
C MET A 71 20.98 -11.87 5.81
N ARG A 72 21.71 -12.22 4.73
CA ARG A 72 21.50 -11.64 3.39
C ARG A 72 20.09 -11.86 2.85
N PRO A 73 19.54 -13.10 2.85
CA PRO A 73 18.17 -13.32 2.40
C PRO A 73 17.14 -12.55 3.21
N GLN A 74 17.30 -12.46 4.54
CA GLN A 74 16.38 -11.71 5.41
C GLN A 74 16.39 -10.21 5.10
N LEU A 75 17.58 -9.61 4.94
CA LEU A 75 17.71 -8.20 4.58
C LEU A 75 17.14 -7.93 3.18
N SER A 76 17.43 -8.79 2.21
CA SER A 76 16.87 -8.68 0.87
C SER A 76 15.35 -8.77 0.88
N GLY A 77 14.78 -9.73 1.63
CA GLY A 77 13.34 -9.90 1.78
C GLY A 77 12.67 -8.68 2.42
N ALA A 78 13.27 -8.11 3.45
CA ALA A 78 12.79 -6.86 4.06
C ALA A 78 12.80 -5.69 3.07
N GLY A 79 13.86 -5.57 2.26
CA GLY A 79 13.93 -4.58 1.18
C GLY A 79 12.79 -4.77 0.16
N SER A 80 12.58 -6.00 -0.33
CA SER A 80 11.49 -6.29 -1.27
C SER A 80 10.12 -5.97 -0.68
N PHE A 81 9.86 -6.37 0.57
CA PHE A 81 8.61 -6.08 1.27
C PHE A 81 8.32 -4.58 1.35
N LEU A 82 9.32 -3.76 1.69
CA LEU A 82 9.17 -2.30 1.74
C LEU A 82 8.91 -1.71 0.34
N SER A 83 9.58 -2.21 -0.69
CA SER A 83 9.35 -1.79 -2.08
C SER A 83 7.93 -2.13 -2.55
N ASP A 84 7.44 -3.33 -2.24
CA ASP A 84 6.08 -3.75 -2.64
C ASP A 84 5.01 -3.00 -1.86
N SER A 85 5.25 -2.76 -0.56
CA SER A 85 4.39 -1.90 0.26
C SER A 85 4.31 -0.47 -0.31
N SER A 86 5.43 0.09 -0.75
CA SER A 86 5.47 1.39 -1.42
C SER A 86 4.59 1.43 -2.67
N LYS A 87 4.71 0.42 -3.55
CA LYS A 87 3.87 0.32 -4.76
C LYS A 87 2.38 0.25 -4.42
N ASN A 88 2.01 -0.49 -3.37
CA ASN A 88 0.62 -0.60 -2.94
C ASN A 88 0.07 0.75 -2.43
N LEU A 89 0.86 1.49 -1.66
CA LEU A 89 0.48 2.83 -1.19
C LEU A 89 0.26 3.83 -2.34
N ILE A 90 1.09 3.76 -3.38
CA ILE A 90 0.92 4.60 -4.59
C ILE A 90 -0.38 4.25 -5.31
N LYS A 91 -0.65 2.95 -5.53
CA LYS A 91 -1.90 2.50 -6.16
C LYS A 91 -3.13 2.97 -5.40
N GLN A 92 -3.13 2.84 -4.07
CA GLN A 92 -4.22 3.30 -3.20
C GLN A 92 -4.42 4.82 -3.28
N ALA A 93 -3.35 5.60 -3.34
CA ALA A 93 -3.43 7.04 -3.55
C ALA A 93 -4.05 7.38 -4.92
N ASP A 94 -3.66 6.68 -5.99
CA ASP A 94 -4.20 6.90 -7.33
C ASP A 94 -5.68 6.50 -7.46
N GLU A 95 -6.11 5.44 -6.76
CA GLU A 95 -7.51 5.01 -6.70
C GLU A 95 -8.40 6.01 -5.96
N GLN A 96 -7.91 6.59 -4.87
CA GLN A 96 -8.63 7.65 -4.14
C GLN A 96 -8.76 8.93 -4.96
N ASP A 97 -7.72 9.33 -5.70
CA ASP A 97 -7.78 10.48 -6.60
C ASP A 97 -8.80 10.25 -7.73
N LYS A 98 -8.81 9.06 -8.35
CA LYS A 98 -9.79 8.68 -9.38
C LYS A 98 -11.22 8.70 -8.86
N THR A 99 -11.46 8.11 -7.68
CA THR A 99 -12.80 8.07 -7.07
C THR A 99 -13.29 9.48 -6.73
N SER A 100 -12.39 10.35 -6.25
CA SER A 100 -12.73 11.75 -5.95
C SER A 100 -13.07 12.53 -7.23
N SER A 101 -12.31 12.32 -8.31
CA SER A 101 -12.56 12.98 -9.60
C SER A 101 -13.86 12.53 -10.28
N ALA A 102 -14.28 11.28 -10.08
CA ALA A 102 -15.54 10.75 -10.62
C ALA A 102 -16.78 11.31 -9.91
N ASN A 103 -16.65 11.73 -8.65
CA ASN A 103 -17.75 12.30 -7.87
C ASN A 103 -18.00 13.80 -8.15
N ASP A 104 -17.06 14.51 -8.78
CA ASP A 104 -17.18 15.94 -9.10
C ASP A 104 -17.69 16.21 -10.53
N GLY A 105 -17.91 15.15 -11.32
CA GLY A 105 -18.21 15.23 -12.76
C GLY A 105 -19.62 14.80 -13.17
N GLY A 106 -20.66 15.08 -12.38
CA GLY A 106 -22.05 14.84 -12.78
C GLY A 106 -22.63 16.01 -13.62
N PRO A 107 -22.90 15.85 -14.93
CA PRO A 107 -23.67 16.84 -15.68
C PRO A 107 -25.16 16.67 -15.35
N GLY A 108 -25.72 17.61 -14.58
CA GLY A 108 -27.11 17.52 -14.14
C GLY A 108 -27.67 18.84 -13.62
N GLY A 109 -27.50 19.92 -14.36
CA GLY A 109 -28.26 21.15 -14.15
C GLY A 109 -29.75 20.93 -14.46
N GLY A 110 -30.58 20.96 -13.41
CA GLY A 110 -31.96 21.47 -13.40
C GLY A 110 -33.05 20.74 -14.19
N VAL A 111 -33.87 19.94 -13.50
CA VAL A 111 -35.33 20.14 -13.40
C VAL A 111 -35.87 19.41 -12.17
N ILE A 112 -36.63 20.11 -11.33
CA ILE A 112 -37.44 19.54 -10.25
C ILE A 112 -38.77 19.09 -10.85
N PRO A 113 -39.19 17.82 -10.71
CA PRO A 113 -40.61 17.47 -10.64
C PRO A 113 -41.03 17.15 -9.19
N PRO A 114 -42.32 17.35 -8.82
CA PRO A 114 -42.81 17.25 -7.44
C PRO A 114 -42.84 15.80 -6.91
N PRO A 115 -42.99 15.62 -5.57
CA PRO A 115 -42.78 14.33 -4.92
C PRO A 115 -44.06 13.49 -4.94
N VAL A 116 -43.96 12.18 -5.20
CA VAL A 116 -44.39 11.07 -4.31
C VAL A 116 -44.55 9.70 -5.01
N ASP A 117 -43.91 8.72 -4.35
CA ASP A 117 -44.19 7.28 -4.21
C ASP A 117 -44.08 6.32 -5.41
N SER A 118 -43.14 5.38 -5.31
CA SER A 118 -43.40 3.94 -5.47
C SER A 118 -42.10 3.11 -5.37
N GLY A 119 -42.05 2.22 -4.37
CA GLY A 119 -41.46 0.89 -4.51
C GLY A 119 -39.95 0.75 -4.43
N THR A 120 -39.46 0.45 -3.22
CA THR A 120 -38.22 -0.30 -3.00
C THR A 120 -38.30 -1.67 -3.67
N ASP A 121 -37.42 -1.96 -4.63
CA ASP A 121 -36.75 -3.26 -4.72
C ASP A 121 -35.60 -3.24 -5.73
N GLN A 122 -34.36 -3.12 -5.24
CA GLN A 122 -33.20 -3.82 -5.79
C GLN A 122 -32.30 -4.25 -4.63
N THR A 123 -32.84 -5.21 -3.90
CA THR A 123 -32.11 -6.16 -3.06
C THR A 123 -31.09 -6.89 -3.93
N THR A 124 -29.81 -6.66 -3.62
CA THR A 124 -28.69 -7.61 -3.74
C THR A 124 -28.79 -8.67 -4.84
N SER A 125 -28.30 -8.34 -6.02
CA SER A 125 -27.76 -9.28 -7.00
C SER A 125 -26.78 -8.43 -7.79
N ASP A 126 -25.50 -8.39 -7.45
CA ASP A 126 -24.57 -9.46 -7.76
C ASP A 126 -23.27 -9.17 -6.99
N ARG A 127 -23.01 -9.92 -5.92
CA ARG A 127 -21.75 -9.88 -5.16
C ARG A 127 -21.14 -11.29 -5.16
N SER A 128 -21.19 -11.93 -6.33
CA SER A 128 -20.80 -13.32 -6.55
C SER A 128 -19.83 -13.40 -7.72
N ALA A 129 -18.63 -12.89 -7.46
CA ALA A 129 -17.37 -13.25 -8.10
C ALA A 129 -16.26 -12.74 -7.16
N GLU A 130 -16.16 -13.25 -5.93
CA GLU A 130 -15.18 -14.30 -5.57
C GLU A 130 -13.85 -14.10 -6.33
N ALA A 131 -12.92 -13.35 -5.74
CA ALA A 131 -11.98 -13.88 -4.75
C ALA A 131 -11.17 -15.05 -5.34
N ALA A 132 -10.34 -14.75 -6.32
CA ALA A 132 -9.27 -15.64 -6.75
C ALA A 132 -7.92 -15.11 -6.22
N GLU A 133 -7.37 -15.91 -5.29
CA GLU A 133 -5.93 -16.19 -5.14
C GLU A 133 -5.04 -15.15 -4.45
N PHE A 134 -5.54 -14.51 -3.39
CA PHE A 134 -4.67 -13.99 -2.33
C PHE A 134 -4.53 -15.02 -1.20
N ASP A 135 -3.95 -16.19 -1.48
CA ASP A 135 -3.76 -17.22 -0.46
C ASP A 135 -2.40 -17.97 -0.59
N ALA A 136 -1.61 -17.83 0.48
CA ALA A 136 -0.82 -18.87 1.12
C ALA A 136 0.49 -19.46 0.54
N GLU A 137 1.09 -19.01 -0.58
CA GLU A 137 2.38 -19.61 -1.03
C GLU A 137 3.69 -18.94 -0.54
N CYS A 138 3.65 -17.79 0.15
CA CYS A 138 4.89 -17.07 0.52
C CYS A 138 5.51 -17.42 1.88
N PHE A 139 4.94 -18.32 2.69
CA PHE A 139 5.49 -18.63 4.03
C PHE A 139 5.66 -20.13 4.37
N GLN A 140 5.24 -21.06 3.50
CA GLN A 140 5.25 -22.49 3.84
C GLN A 140 6.49 -23.29 3.37
N SER A 141 7.41 -22.71 2.58
CA SER A 141 8.62 -23.44 2.14
C SER A 141 9.80 -23.36 3.13
N ARG A 142 9.52 -23.23 4.42
CA ARG A 142 10.53 -23.17 5.48
C ARG A 142 10.05 -23.86 6.75
N GLY A 143 9.80 -25.18 6.65
CA GLY A 143 9.47 -26.00 7.81
C GLY A 143 9.30 -27.48 7.51
N GLY A 144 10.39 -28.25 7.63
CA GLY A 144 10.39 -29.69 7.93
C GLY A 144 10.33 -30.63 6.73
N GLU A 145 11.37 -31.46 6.55
CA GLU A 145 11.29 -32.88 6.92
C GLU A 145 12.68 -33.55 6.83
N VAL A 146 12.91 -34.46 7.76
CA VAL A 146 14.10 -35.32 7.94
C VAL A 146 13.70 -36.68 7.38
N VAL A 147 14.34 -37.19 6.31
CA VAL A 147 14.24 -38.61 5.94
C VAL A 147 15.55 -39.08 5.27
N GLU A 148 16.07 -40.17 5.86
CA GLU A 148 17.16 -41.10 5.49
C GLU A 148 18.56 -40.57 5.11
#